data_AF-A0A950SYL2-F1
#
_entry.id   AF-A0A950SYL2-F1
#
_cell.length_a   1.000
_cell.length_b   1.000
_cell.length_c   1.000
_cell.angle_alpha   90.00
_cell.angle_beta   90.00
_cell.angle_gamma   90.00
#
_symmetry.space_group_name_H-M   'P 1'
#
loop_
_entity.id
_entity.type
_entity.pdbx_description
1 polymer ?
#
loop_
_entity_poly.entity_id
_entity_poly.type
_entity_poly.pdbx_seq_one_letter_code
_entity_poly.pdbx_strand_id
1 'polypeptide(L)'
;MSSAARNPSSLRSIAIPTTLSAGEFTGSAGCTDTERHVKESFSHPLMMPRTVILDPQASVHTPEWLFLSTGIRAVDHAVEDICSVNGQPISEGAAYHALRLLGAGLPMVKADPDNGGARLDCQIGAWMSMVGS
;
A
#
# COMPACT_ATOMS: atom_id res chain seq x y z
N MET A 1 -12.85 9.27 -40.70
CA MET A 1 -11.84 10.05 -39.96
C MET A 1 -11.45 9.25 -38.74
N SER A 2 -10.26 8.62 -38.79
CA SER A 2 -9.75 7.75 -37.73
C SER A 2 -9.46 8.60 -36.49
N SER A 3 -10.20 8.35 -35.40
CA SER A 3 -9.88 8.90 -34.10
C SER A 3 -8.49 8.39 -33.73
N ALA A 4 -7.47 9.24 -33.88
CA ALA A 4 -6.12 8.95 -33.43
C ALA A 4 -6.21 8.47 -31.98
N ALA A 5 -5.94 7.19 -31.76
CA ALA A 5 -5.83 6.61 -30.44
C ALA A 5 -4.84 7.49 -29.67
N ARG A 6 -5.32 8.24 -28.67
CA ARG A 6 -4.45 9.01 -27.80
C ARG A 6 -3.47 8.00 -27.21
N ASN A 7 -2.19 8.14 -27.57
CA ASN A 7 -1.11 7.42 -26.93
C ASN A 7 -1.33 7.56 -25.41
N PRO A 8 -1.51 6.47 -24.64
CA PRO A 8 -1.82 6.58 -23.21
C PRO A 8 -0.74 7.47 -22.59
N SER A 9 -1.20 8.60 -22.04
CA SER A 9 -0.31 9.67 -21.59
C SER A 9 0.75 9.10 -20.66
N SER A 10 2.02 9.40 -20.96
CA SER A 10 3.23 9.00 -20.24
C SER A 10 3.38 9.66 -18.86
N LEU A 11 2.26 10.04 -18.22
CA LEU A 11 2.23 10.69 -16.93
C LEU A 11 2.82 9.74 -15.88
N ARG A 12 3.98 10.14 -15.36
CA ARG A 12 4.68 9.43 -14.29
C ARG A 12 4.23 10.00 -12.96
N SER A 13 3.81 9.14 -12.05
CA SER A 13 3.47 9.50 -10.68
C SER A 13 4.59 9.16 -9.70
N ILE A 14 4.71 9.97 -8.66
CA ILE A 14 5.52 9.73 -7.46
C ILE A 14 4.54 9.73 -6.29
N ALA A 15 4.63 8.73 -5.41
CA ALA A 15 3.77 8.62 -4.24
C ALA A 15 4.58 8.82 -2.95
N ILE A 16 3.99 9.54 -1.99
CA ILE A 16 4.50 9.71 -0.63
C ILE A 16 3.37 9.29 0.32
N PRO A 17 3.29 8.01 0.70
CA PRO A 17 2.18 7.50 1.49
C PRO A 17 2.24 8.04 2.93
N THR A 18 1.12 8.56 3.40
CA THR A 18 0.94 9.01 4.79
C THR A 18 0.16 7.98 5.63
N THR A 19 -0.44 6.97 4.98
CA THR A 19 -1.14 5.84 5.59
C THR A 19 -0.46 4.52 5.20
N LEU A 20 -0.93 3.40 5.75
CA LEU A 20 -0.30 2.08 5.58
C LEU A 20 -1.10 1.13 4.68
N SER A 21 -2.07 1.61 3.89
CA SER A 21 -2.93 0.75 3.07
C SER A 21 -2.24 0.13 1.85
N ALA A 22 -1.00 0.55 1.55
CA ALA A 22 -0.12 -0.03 0.53
C ALA A 22 -0.65 0.08 -0.93
N GLY A 23 -1.56 1.02 -1.20
CA GLY A 23 -2.20 1.16 -2.52
C GLY A 23 -1.25 1.66 -3.63
N GLU A 24 -0.14 2.25 -3.24
CA GLU A 24 0.93 2.74 -4.11
C GLU A 24 1.85 1.64 -4.65
N PHE A 25 1.72 0.40 -4.18
CA PHE A 25 2.52 -0.74 -4.64
C PHE A 25 1.78 -1.64 -5.63
N THR A 26 0.70 -1.15 -6.23
CA THR A 26 -0.09 -1.90 -7.22
C THR A 26 -0.45 -1.03 -8.42
N GLY A 27 -0.62 -1.68 -9.58
CA GLY A 27 -1.16 -1.07 -10.81
C GLY A 27 -2.70 -1.07 -10.87
N SER A 28 -3.37 -1.31 -9.74
CA SER A 28 -4.82 -1.40 -9.62
C SER A 28 -5.39 -0.23 -8.85
N ALA A 29 -6.54 0.29 -9.28
CA ALA A 29 -7.27 1.33 -8.58
C ALA A 29 -8.78 1.09 -8.66
N GLY A 30 -9.52 1.57 -7.67
CA GLY A 30 -10.98 1.51 -7.67
C GLY A 30 -11.60 2.90 -7.57
N CYS A 31 -12.55 3.21 -8.45
CA CYS A 31 -13.34 4.44 -8.41
C CYS A 31 -14.81 4.12 -8.16
N THR A 32 -15.51 4.92 -7.37
CA THR A 32 -16.95 4.75 -7.18
C THR A 32 -17.67 5.68 -8.14
N ASP A 33 -18.46 5.12 -9.05
CA ASP A 33 -19.44 5.87 -9.84
C ASP A 33 -20.60 6.24 -8.92
N THR A 34 -20.68 7.52 -8.55
CA THR A 34 -21.70 8.02 -7.60
C THR A 34 -23.08 8.15 -8.21
N GLU A 35 -23.21 8.19 -9.55
CA GLU A 35 -24.52 8.23 -10.23
C GLU A 35 -25.10 6.83 -10.36
N ARG A 36 -24.26 5.84 -10.71
CA ARG A 36 -24.69 4.44 -10.86
C ARG A 36 -24.64 3.66 -9.56
N HIS A 37 -24.01 4.20 -8.52
CA HIS A 37 -23.73 3.53 -7.25
C HIS A 37 -22.94 2.23 -7.40
N VAL A 38 -21.96 2.22 -8.31
CA VAL A 38 -21.12 1.05 -8.62
C VAL A 38 -19.65 1.35 -8.29
N LYS A 39 -18.97 0.40 -7.65
CA LYS A 39 -17.51 0.43 -7.49
C LYS A 39 -16.87 -0.17 -8.74
N GLU A 40 -16.24 0.66 -9.55
CA GLU A 40 -15.47 0.25 -10.71
C GLU A 40 -14.02 -0.05 -10.32
N SER A 41 -13.41 -1.01 -11.01
CA SER A 41 -12.01 -1.40 -10.83
C SER A 41 -11.24 -1.22 -12.15
N PHE A 42 -10.06 -0.65 -12.05
CA PHE A 42 -9.16 -0.35 -13.16
C PHE A 42 -7.81 -0.98 -12.87
N SER A 43 -7.19 -1.59 -13.88
CA SER A 43 -5.84 -2.12 -13.76
C SER A 43 -5.06 -1.81 -15.03
N HIS A 44 -3.88 -1.21 -14.86
CA HIS A 44 -2.96 -0.96 -15.96
C HIS A 44 -1.53 -0.83 -15.42
N PRO A 45 -0.52 -1.44 -16.06
CA PRO A 45 0.86 -1.40 -15.57
C PRO A 45 1.43 0.02 -15.35
N LEU A 46 0.97 1.00 -16.15
CA LEU A 46 1.37 2.41 -16.01
C LEU A 46 0.68 3.17 -14.85
N MET A 47 -0.26 2.53 -14.14
CA MET A 47 -0.91 3.16 -12.97
C MET A 47 -0.07 3.03 -11.70
N MET A 48 0.87 2.08 -11.65
CA MET A 48 1.79 1.95 -10.53
C MET A 48 2.75 3.16 -10.52
N PRO A 49 2.92 3.85 -9.38
CA PRO A 49 3.90 4.91 -9.22
C PRO A 49 5.30 4.50 -9.68
N ARG A 50 5.99 5.44 -10.33
CA ARG A 50 7.39 5.24 -10.74
C ARG A 50 8.34 5.26 -9.56
N THR A 51 7.95 5.92 -8.48
CA THR A 51 8.72 6.04 -7.24
C THR A 51 7.75 6.16 -6.08
N VAL A 52 8.03 5.42 -5.01
CA VAL A 52 7.36 5.56 -3.72
C VAL A 52 8.41 6.01 -2.71
N ILE A 53 8.13 7.08 -1.97
CA ILE A 53 9.03 7.63 -0.96
C ILE A 53 8.43 7.34 0.41
N LEU A 54 9.05 6.42 1.15
CA LEU A 54 8.69 6.12 2.52
C LEU A 54 9.33 7.14 3.46
N ASP A 55 8.62 8.22 3.74
CA ASP A 55 9.02 9.24 4.71
C ASP A 55 8.17 9.11 5.99
N PRO A 56 8.74 8.69 7.13
CA PRO A 56 7.98 8.57 8.36
C PRO A 56 7.47 9.93 8.86
N GLN A 57 8.16 11.04 8.60
CA GLN A 57 7.75 12.39 9.00
C GLN A 57 6.47 12.82 8.27
N ALA A 58 6.33 12.45 7.00
CA ALA A 58 5.11 12.70 6.24
C ALA A 58 3.88 12.00 6.82
N SER A 59 4.06 10.91 7.58
CA SER A 59 2.97 10.16 8.22
C SER A 59 2.58 10.65 9.61
N VAL A 60 3.38 11.50 10.26
CA VAL A 60 3.18 11.93 11.67
C VAL A 60 1.82 12.59 11.87
N HIS A 61 1.34 13.33 10.87
CA HIS A 61 0.06 14.03 10.92
C HIS A 61 -1.16 13.15 10.62
N THR A 62 -0.95 11.88 10.24
CA THR A 62 -2.06 10.94 10.05
C THR A 62 -2.69 10.63 11.40
N PRO A 63 -4.02 10.82 11.56
CA PRO A 63 -4.71 10.49 12.81
C PRO A 63 -4.41 9.06 13.25
N GLU A 64 -4.15 8.86 14.55
CA GLU A 64 -3.76 7.56 15.11
C GLU A 64 -4.71 6.44 14.67
N TRP A 65 -6.02 6.65 14.78
CA TRP A 65 -7.02 5.65 14.40
C TRP A 65 -6.90 5.24 12.92
N LEU A 66 -6.55 6.19 12.04
CA LEU A 66 -6.41 5.94 10.61
C LEU A 66 -5.08 5.24 10.30
N PHE A 67 -3.99 5.66 10.95
CA PHE A 67 -2.69 5.01 10.80
C PHE A 67 -2.76 3.55 11.26
N LEU A 68 -3.31 3.29 12.46
CA LEU A 68 -3.43 1.94 13.00
C LEU A 68 -4.40 1.07 12.18
N SER A 69 -5.57 1.59 11.78
CA SER A 69 -6.53 0.80 11.00
C SER A 69 -6.00 0.45 9.60
N THR A 70 -5.34 1.39 8.92
CA THR A 70 -4.68 1.09 7.64
C THR A 70 -3.48 0.18 7.81
N GLY A 71 -2.82 0.18 8.98
CA GLY A 71 -1.79 -0.79 9.34
C GLY A 71 -2.33 -2.22 9.47
N ILE A 72 -3.53 -2.39 10.02
CA ILE A 72 -4.22 -3.69 10.01
C ILE A 72 -4.52 -4.14 8.58
N ARG A 73 -4.85 -3.23 7.66
CA ARG A 73 -5.02 -3.62 6.25
C ARG A 73 -3.74 -4.16 5.62
N ALA A 74 -2.56 -3.63 5.98
CA ALA A 74 -1.28 -4.22 5.57
C ALA A 74 -1.03 -5.60 6.18
N VAL A 75 -1.45 -5.82 7.44
CA VAL A 75 -1.42 -7.15 8.06
C VAL A 75 -2.33 -8.11 7.28
N ASP A 76 -3.53 -7.68 6.91
CA ASP A 76 -4.45 -8.49 6.10
C ASP A 76 -3.81 -8.90 4.77
N HIS A 77 -3.18 -7.97 4.05
CA HIS A 77 -2.49 -8.28 2.79
C HIS A 77 -1.42 -9.38 2.97
N ALA A 78 -0.60 -9.27 4.02
CA ALA A 78 0.43 -10.27 4.30
C ALA A 78 -0.17 -11.65 4.65
N VAL A 79 -1.28 -11.69 5.40
CA VAL A 79 -1.98 -12.95 5.73
C VAL A 79 -2.66 -13.54 4.49
N GLU A 80 -3.31 -12.70 3.67
CA GLU A 80 -3.92 -13.12 2.39
C GLU A 80 -2.87 -13.73 1.45
N ASP A 81 -1.67 -13.15 1.40
CA ASP A 81 -0.55 -13.65 0.58
C ASP A 81 -0.05 -15.03 1.06
N ILE A 82 0.16 -15.20 2.37
CA ILE A 82 0.55 -16.48 2.98
C ILE A 82 -0.52 -17.57 2.75
N CYS A 83 -1.79 -17.19 2.80
CA CYS A 83 -2.91 -18.11 2.58
C CYS A 83 -3.28 -18.29 1.10
N SER A 84 -2.57 -17.64 0.18
CA SER A 84 -2.89 -17.68 -1.25
C SER A 84 -2.64 -19.06 -1.85
N VAL A 85 -3.62 -19.56 -2.61
CA VAL A 85 -3.47 -20.80 -3.40
C VAL A 85 -2.42 -20.67 -4.51
N ASN A 86 -2.04 -19.43 -4.87
CA ASN A 86 -1.03 -19.12 -5.87
C ASN A 86 0.25 -18.52 -5.25
N GLY A 87 0.43 -18.67 -3.93
CA GLY A 87 1.56 -18.09 -3.20
C GLY A 87 2.91 -18.46 -3.81
N GLN A 88 3.84 -17.49 -3.83
CA GLN A 88 5.19 -17.66 -4.33
C GLN A 88 6.18 -17.63 -3.15
N PRO A 89 7.28 -18.42 -3.16
CA PRO A 89 8.24 -18.39 -2.04
C PRO A 89 8.81 -17.00 -1.73
N ILE A 90 8.92 -16.15 -2.76
CA ILE A 90 9.38 -14.77 -2.60
C ILE A 90 8.35 -13.88 -1.88
N SER A 91 7.07 -14.06 -2.19
CA SER A 91 5.99 -13.27 -1.61
C SER A 91 5.74 -13.73 -0.17
N GLU A 92 5.74 -15.04 0.07
CA GLU A 92 5.58 -15.62 1.41
C GLU A 92 6.69 -15.16 2.37
N GLY A 93 7.95 -15.16 1.91
CA GLY A 93 9.07 -14.64 2.70
C GLY A 93 8.94 -13.14 3.02
N ALA A 94 8.47 -12.34 2.06
CA ALA A 94 8.20 -10.92 2.27
C ALA A 94 7.04 -10.70 3.25
N ALA A 95 5.96 -11.47 3.13
CA ALA A 95 4.79 -11.42 3.99
C ALA A 95 5.13 -11.76 5.45
N TYR A 96 5.91 -12.81 5.73
CA TYR A 96 6.37 -13.09 7.10
C TYR A 96 7.19 -11.93 7.68
N HIS A 97 8.05 -11.31 6.88
CA HIS A 97 8.83 -10.16 7.34
C HIS A 97 7.94 -8.93 7.57
N ALA A 98 6.94 -8.71 6.71
CA ALA A 98 5.94 -7.67 6.88
C ALA A 98 5.19 -7.83 8.20
N LEU A 99 4.71 -9.04 8.51
CA LEU A 99 4.04 -9.34 9.78
C LEU A 99 4.95 -9.08 10.99
N ARG A 100 6.24 -9.42 10.90
CA ARG A 100 7.21 -9.14 11.97
C ARG A 100 7.38 -7.63 12.20
N LEU A 101 7.52 -6.84 11.13
CA LEU A 101 7.66 -5.39 11.22
C LEU A 101 6.39 -4.72 11.73
N LEU A 102 5.23 -5.07 11.16
CA LEU A 102 3.93 -4.50 11.53
C LEU A 102 3.53 -4.89 12.95
N GLY A 103 3.76 -6.15 13.34
CA GLY A 103 3.45 -6.67 14.67
C GLY A 103 4.24 -6.00 15.80
N ALA A 104 5.46 -5.54 15.52
CA ALA A 104 6.25 -4.75 16.46
C ALA A 104 5.97 -3.25 16.34
N GLY A 105 5.90 -2.73 15.10
CA GLY A 105 5.80 -1.32 14.79
C GLY A 105 4.46 -0.71 15.21
N LEU A 106 3.33 -1.35 14.93
CA LEU A 106 2.01 -0.77 15.23
C LEU A 106 1.79 -0.53 16.73
N PRO A 107 2.11 -1.48 17.65
CA PRO A 107 2.09 -1.21 19.08
C PRO A 107 3.03 -0.09 19.51
N MET A 108 4.23 0.00 18.91
CA MET A 108 5.19 1.07 19.23
C MET A 108 4.69 2.45 18.80
N VAL A 109 4.13 2.57 17.59
CA VAL A 109 3.51 3.84 17.14
C VAL A 109 2.30 4.21 17.98
N LYS A 110 1.51 3.23 18.45
CA LYS A 110 0.41 3.49 19.37
C LYS A 110 0.89 4.02 20.74
N ALA A 111 2.02 3.51 21.23
CA ALA A 111 2.59 3.96 22.50
C ALA A 111 3.29 5.32 22.39
N ASP A 112 3.94 5.57 21.25
CA ASP A 112 4.65 6.81 20.94
C ASP A 112 4.40 7.20 19.46
N PRO A 113 3.39 8.04 19.19
CA PRO A 113 3.02 8.45 17.84
C PRO A 113 4.11 9.23 17.10
N ASP A 114 5.13 9.76 17.76
CA ASP A 114 6.22 10.51 17.12
C ASP A 114 7.45 9.64 16.86
N ASN A 115 7.38 8.34 17.17
CA ASN A 115 8.46 7.39 16.93
C ASN A 115 8.67 7.14 15.43
N GLY A 116 9.56 7.93 14.83
CA GLY A 116 9.89 7.85 13.41
C GLY A 116 10.45 6.50 12.97
N GLY A 117 11.16 5.78 13.86
CA GLY A 117 11.68 4.44 13.58
C GLY A 117 10.56 3.42 13.46
N ALA A 118 9.63 3.41 14.41
CA ALA A 118 8.47 2.52 14.38
C ALA A 118 7.54 2.82 13.19
N ARG A 119 7.36 4.10 12.84
CA ARG A 119 6.62 4.49 11.64
C ARG A 119 7.27 4.00 10.36
N LEU A 120 8.60 4.11 10.25
CA LEU A 120 9.35 3.59 9.12
C LEU A 120 9.24 2.06 9.03
N ASP A 121 9.36 1.35 10.15
CA ASP A 121 9.14 -0.10 10.20
C ASP A 121 7.74 -0.46 9.70
N CYS A 122 6.70 0.28 10.10
CA CYS A 122 5.34 0.09 9.59
C CYS A 122 5.23 0.36 8.08
N GLN A 123 5.85 1.43 7.58
CA GLN A 123 5.85 1.76 6.15
C GLN A 123 6.56 0.68 5.31
N ILE A 124 7.70 0.17 5.78
CA ILE A 124 8.42 -0.94 5.14
C ILE A 124 7.58 -2.22 5.22
N GLY A 125 6.94 -2.48 6.35
CA GLY A 125 6.02 -3.61 6.51
C GLY A 125 4.86 -3.57 5.51
N ALA A 126 4.23 -2.41 5.34
CA ALA A 126 3.16 -2.21 4.36
C ALA A 126 3.63 -2.39 2.91
N TRP A 127 4.86 -1.99 2.58
CA TRP A 127 5.45 -2.29 1.28
C TRP A 127 5.66 -3.79 1.08
N MET A 128 6.28 -4.45 2.06
CA MET A 128 6.62 -5.87 1.98
C MET A 128 5.38 -6.78 1.95
N SER A 129 4.25 -6.34 2.50
CA SER A 129 2.99 -7.08 2.41
C SER A 129 2.39 -7.12 0.99
N MET A 130 2.97 -6.40 0.03
CA MET A 130 2.52 -6.36 -1.37
C MET A 130 3.58 -6.93 -2.34
N VAL A 131 4.74 -7.36 -1.85
CA VAL A 131 5.85 -7.78 -2.71
C VAL A 131 5.61 -9.20 -3.22
N GLY A 132 5.56 -9.37 -4.54
CA GLY A 132 5.45 -10.68 -5.18
C GLY A 132 4.04 -11.25 -5.23
N SER A 133 3.05 -10.50 -4.73
CA SER A 133 1.61 -10.77 -4.78
C SER A 133 0.98 -10.52 -6.15
#